data_AF-A0A3Q0CGI3-F1
#
_entry.id   AF-A0A3Q0CGI3-F1
#
_cell.length_a   1.000
_cell.length_b   1.000
_cell.length_c   1.000
_cell.angle_alpha   90.00
_cell.angle_beta   90.00
_cell.angle_gamma   90.00
#
_symmetry.space_group_name_H-M   'P 1'
#
loop_
_entity.id
_entity.type
_entity.pdbx_description
1 polymer ?
#
loop_
_entity_poly.entity_id
_entity_poly.type
_entity_poly.pdbx_seq_one_letter_code
_entity_poly.pdbx_strand_id
1 'polypeptide(L)'
;EFLASLGIFKYCILIAEYREQYQKISHSLEKVVLRVILSILLQVYLPCVLQTKKRYVGYMYETLDQKDPVFDAKGIETVRRDSCPAVSKILERSLKLLFETRDISLIKQYVQRQCMKLVEGKASIQDFIFAKEYRGSFSYRPGACVPALELTRKMLTYDRRSEPRVGERVPYVIIYGTPGLPLIQLIRRPSEVLQDPTLRLNATYYITKQILPPLARIFSLIGIDVFSWYHELPRIQKATSSSRSELEGRKGTISQYFTTLHCPVCDDLTQHGICSKCRSQPQHVAVILNQEIRELERKQEQLVKVQPHSVDLNSLTLIFPGR
;
A
#
# COMPACT_ATOMS: atom_id res chain seq x y z
N GLU A 1 13.32 17.08 29.32
CA GLU A 1 14.59 16.33 29.47
C GLU A 1 14.67 15.07 28.61
N PHE A 2 13.66 14.20 28.56
CA PHE A 2 13.69 13.02 27.67
C PHE A 2 13.75 13.36 26.16
N LEU A 3 13.06 14.44 25.76
CA LEU A 3 13.04 14.98 24.39
C LEU A 3 14.31 15.73 23.96
N ALA A 4 15.23 16.02 24.90
CA ALA A 4 16.49 16.71 24.59
C ALA A 4 17.62 15.75 24.17
N SER A 5 17.45 14.44 24.38
CA SER A 5 18.46 13.41 24.05
C SER A 5 18.37 12.86 22.62
N LEU A 6 17.23 13.07 21.94
CA LEU A 6 17.01 12.65 20.56
C LEU A 6 17.36 13.81 19.63
N GLY A 7 18.52 13.74 18.98
CA GLY A 7 19.19 14.77 18.17
C GLY A 7 18.45 15.27 16.91
N ILE A 8 17.12 15.37 16.96
CA ILE A 8 16.22 15.89 15.93
C ILE A 8 15.96 17.39 16.14
N PHE A 9 16.04 17.86 17.40
CA PHE A 9 15.63 19.22 17.72
C PHE A 9 16.67 20.32 17.45
N LYS A 10 17.92 19.97 17.08
CA LYS A 10 18.94 20.99 16.82
C LYS A 10 18.65 21.86 15.58
N TYR A 11 17.72 21.45 14.71
CA TYR A 11 17.21 22.26 13.60
C TYR A 11 15.77 22.78 13.78
N CYS A 12 15.00 22.25 14.76
CA CYS A 12 13.62 22.70 15.01
C CYS A 12 13.51 23.76 16.11
N ILE A 13 14.48 23.90 17.03
CA ILE A 13 14.53 24.99 18.02
C ILE A 13 15.32 26.19 17.45
N LEU A 14 14.94 26.65 16.25
CA LEU A 14 15.50 27.88 15.68
C LEU A 14 14.44 28.79 15.06
N ILE A 15 13.16 28.41 15.08
CA ILE A 15 12.07 29.22 14.50
C ILE A 15 11.34 30.06 15.56
N ALA A 16 11.32 29.64 16.83
CA ALA A 16 10.74 30.45 17.92
C ALA A 16 11.65 31.63 18.31
N GLU A 17 12.98 31.43 18.36
CA GLU A 17 13.95 32.52 18.57
C GLU A 17 14.11 33.41 17.32
N TYR A 18 13.95 32.87 16.11
CA TYR A 18 13.89 33.68 14.89
C TYR A 18 12.63 34.56 14.83
N ARG A 19 11.56 34.25 15.57
CA ARG A 19 10.32 35.04 15.59
C ARG A 19 10.54 36.43 16.19
N GLU A 20 11.31 36.53 17.28
CA GLU A 20 11.68 37.82 17.89
C GLU A 20 12.77 38.55 17.09
N GLN A 21 13.74 37.83 16.51
CA GLN A 21 14.77 38.46 15.67
C GLN A 21 14.20 39.00 14.35
N TYR A 22 13.27 38.30 13.69
CA TYR A 22 12.59 38.81 12.49
C TYR A 22 11.76 40.06 12.78
N GLN A 23 11.10 40.12 13.94
CA GLN A 23 10.29 41.28 14.34
C GLN A 23 11.18 42.51 14.66
N LYS A 24 12.37 42.29 15.24
CA LYS A 24 13.38 43.35 15.47
C LYS A 24 14.04 43.82 14.18
N ILE A 25 14.40 42.92 13.26
CA ILE A 25 14.98 43.26 11.95
C ILE A 25 13.96 44.03 11.08
N SER A 26 12.67 43.69 11.20
CA SER A 26 11.56 44.36 10.50
C SER A 26 11.39 45.84 10.88
N HIS A 27 11.85 46.28 12.06
CA HIS A 27 11.65 47.65 12.53
C HIS A 27 12.79 48.61 12.11
N SER A 28 13.90 48.07 11.60
CA SER A 28 15.16 48.79 11.36
C SER A 28 15.43 49.15 9.89
N LEU A 29 14.63 48.71 8.92
CA LEU A 29 14.91 48.94 7.49
C LEU A 29 13.77 49.70 6.81
N GLU A 30 14.13 50.81 6.16
CA GLU A 30 13.25 51.83 5.60
C GLU A 30 12.21 51.28 4.59
N LYS A 31 10.97 51.19 5.08
CA LYS A 31 9.65 51.62 4.56
C LYS A 31 9.24 51.58 3.07
N VAL A 32 10.07 51.32 2.06
CA VAL A 32 9.57 51.32 0.66
C VAL A 32 9.87 50.03 -0.10
N VAL A 33 10.93 49.31 0.26
CA VAL A 33 11.34 48.09 -0.47
C VAL A 33 10.61 46.82 0.03
N LEU A 34 10.15 46.79 1.29
CA LEU A 34 9.53 45.58 1.87
C LEU A 34 8.12 45.27 1.36
N ARG A 35 7.33 46.25 0.92
CA ARG A 35 5.91 46.00 0.57
C ARG A 35 5.74 45.18 -0.72
N VAL A 36 6.74 45.18 -1.60
CA VAL A 36 6.75 44.39 -2.84
C VAL A 36 7.30 42.97 -2.62
N ILE A 37 8.17 42.77 -1.62
CA ILE A 37 8.77 41.46 -1.33
C ILE A 37 7.89 40.63 -0.38
N LEU A 38 7.10 41.27 0.51
CA LEU A 38 6.26 40.58 1.49
C LEU A 38 5.08 39.79 0.90
N SER A 39 4.67 40.06 -0.35
CA SER A 39 3.49 39.44 -0.95
C SER A 39 3.78 38.19 -1.80
N ILE A 40 5.07 37.80 -1.98
CA ILE A 40 5.45 36.79 -2.98
C ILE A 40 6.26 35.59 -2.40
N LEU A 41 6.85 35.68 -1.21
CA LEU A 41 7.76 34.64 -0.71
C LEU A 41 7.62 34.44 0.79
N LEU A 42 6.94 33.37 1.21
CA LEU A 42 7.51 32.31 2.07
C LEU A 42 6.37 31.39 2.54
N GLN A 43 6.21 30.26 1.86
CA GLN A 43 5.44 29.14 2.39
C GLN A 43 6.17 28.60 3.64
N VAL A 44 5.46 28.50 4.76
CA VAL A 44 6.01 28.01 6.04
C VAL A 44 5.66 26.54 6.21
N TYR A 45 6.64 25.71 6.57
CA TYR A 45 6.43 24.27 6.80
C TYR A 45 6.51 23.94 8.30
N LEU A 46 5.41 23.46 8.88
CA LEU A 46 5.35 23.06 10.28
C LEU A 46 4.22 22.05 10.56
N PRO A 47 4.48 20.86 11.12
CA PRO A 47 5.76 20.16 11.21
C PRO A 47 6.28 19.70 9.84
N CYS A 48 7.58 19.42 9.75
CA CYS A 48 8.22 18.91 8.55
C CYS A 48 9.30 17.86 8.86
N VAL A 49 9.58 17.03 7.87
CA VAL A 49 10.65 16.02 7.86
C VAL A 49 11.49 16.23 6.62
N LEU A 50 12.78 16.45 6.84
CA LEU A 50 13.79 16.58 5.80
C LEU A 50 14.60 15.28 5.76
N GLN A 51 14.50 14.54 4.66
CA GLN A 51 15.15 13.24 4.54
C GLN A 51 16.50 13.35 3.83
N THR A 52 16.50 13.85 2.59
CA THR A 52 17.71 14.12 1.80
C THR A 52 17.45 15.29 0.86
N LYS A 53 18.46 15.70 0.08
CA LYS A 53 18.28 16.68 -1.01
C LYS A 53 17.10 16.29 -1.91
N LYS A 54 16.20 17.25 -2.17
CA LYS A 54 14.95 17.07 -2.94
C LYS A 54 13.98 16.01 -2.39
N ARG A 55 14.11 15.63 -1.11
CA ARG A 55 13.22 14.68 -0.43
C ARG A 55 12.79 15.24 0.93
N TYR A 56 11.60 15.83 0.96
CA TYR A 56 11.02 16.42 2.17
C TYR A 56 9.50 16.30 2.17
N VAL A 57 8.93 16.36 3.36
CA VAL A 57 7.47 16.35 3.56
C VAL A 57 7.12 17.20 4.76
N GLY A 58 6.00 17.92 4.69
CA GLY A 58 5.52 18.71 5.80
C GLY A 58 4.16 19.31 5.55
N TYR A 59 3.63 19.91 6.60
CA TYR A 59 2.43 20.73 6.54
C TYR A 59 2.79 22.16 6.15
N MET A 60 2.27 22.59 5.01
CA MET A 60 2.54 23.88 4.40
C MET A 60 1.41 24.86 4.71
N TYR A 61 1.78 26.06 5.13
CA TYR A 61 0.90 27.20 5.35
C TYR A 61 1.27 28.31 4.37
N GLU A 62 0.30 28.77 3.60
CA GLU A 62 0.50 29.83 2.60
C GLU A 62 0.18 31.22 3.18
N THR A 63 -0.82 31.28 4.06
CA THR A 63 -1.26 32.52 4.72
C THR A 63 -1.25 32.34 6.24
N LEU A 64 -1.15 33.47 6.96
CA LEU A 64 -1.13 33.47 8.43
C LEU A 64 -2.47 33.04 9.04
N ASP A 65 -3.58 33.30 8.34
CA ASP A 65 -4.93 33.00 8.82
C ASP A 65 -5.38 31.56 8.52
N GLN A 66 -4.56 30.80 7.79
CA GLN A 66 -4.86 29.42 7.42
C GLN A 66 -4.79 28.50 8.63
N LYS A 67 -5.94 27.94 9.03
CA LYS A 67 -6.03 26.98 10.14
C LYS A 67 -5.58 25.58 9.73
N ASP A 68 -6.04 25.10 8.57
CA ASP A 68 -5.78 23.75 8.10
C ASP A 68 -4.56 23.71 7.16
N PRO A 69 -3.51 22.95 7.49
CA PRO A 69 -2.33 22.88 6.64
C PRO A 69 -2.56 22.08 5.35
N VAL A 70 -1.77 22.39 4.33
CA VAL A 70 -1.67 21.57 3.11
C VAL A 70 -0.55 20.54 3.28
N PHE A 71 -0.85 19.26 3.11
CA PHE A 71 0.18 18.21 3.11
C PHE A 71 0.99 18.27 1.81
N ASP A 72 2.21 18.78 1.89
CA ASP A 72 3.13 18.82 0.75
C ASP A 72 4.28 17.82 0.93
N ALA A 73 4.50 17.01 -0.10
CA ALA A 73 5.56 16.01 -0.14
C ALA A 73 6.32 16.12 -1.46
N LYS A 74 7.63 16.35 -1.39
CA LYS A 74 8.51 16.39 -2.56
C LYS A 74 9.49 15.23 -2.52
N GLY A 75 9.52 14.43 -3.59
CA GLY A 75 10.48 13.33 -3.77
C GLY A 75 10.34 12.15 -2.81
N ILE A 76 9.37 12.18 -1.89
CA ILE A 76 8.96 11.07 -1.02
C ILE A 76 8.13 10.07 -1.82
N GLU A 77 8.09 8.81 -1.39
CA GLU A 77 7.38 7.73 -2.08
C GLU A 77 5.87 7.97 -2.21
N THR A 78 5.29 8.87 -1.41
CA THR A 78 3.90 9.31 -1.55
C THR A 78 3.60 9.87 -2.95
N VAL A 79 4.54 10.62 -3.55
CA VAL A 79 4.37 11.24 -4.87
C VAL A 79 5.05 10.47 -6.01
N ARG A 80 5.72 9.37 -5.70
CA ARG A 80 6.41 8.54 -6.71
C ARG A 80 5.46 7.52 -7.30
N ARG A 81 5.42 7.43 -8.64
CA ARG A 81 4.61 6.46 -9.39
C ARG A 81 5.27 5.07 -9.52
N ASP A 82 6.49 4.91 -9.02
CA ASP A 82 7.27 3.68 -9.16
C ASP A 82 6.92 2.62 -8.10
N SER A 83 6.34 3.05 -6.97
CA SER A 83 5.92 2.20 -5.86
C SER A 83 4.44 1.78 -6.00
N CYS A 84 4.05 0.73 -5.28
CA CYS A 84 2.64 0.36 -5.23
C CYS A 84 1.81 1.38 -4.42
N PRO A 85 0.52 1.60 -4.77
CA PRO A 85 -0.34 2.56 -4.07
C PRO A 85 -0.43 2.34 -2.55
N ALA A 86 -0.34 1.09 -2.09
CA ALA A 86 -0.31 0.75 -0.67
C ALA A 86 0.82 1.48 0.08
N VAL A 87 2.02 1.54 -0.51
CA VAL A 87 3.17 2.22 0.11
C VAL A 87 2.87 3.70 0.30
N SER A 88 2.35 4.37 -0.73
CA SER A 88 2.00 5.79 -0.68
C SER A 88 0.92 6.05 0.38
N LYS A 89 -0.15 5.27 0.39
CA LYS A 89 -1.27 5.41 1.36
C LYS A 89 -0.82 5.18 2.80
N ILE A 90 -0.06 4.11 3.06
CA ILE A 90 0.43 3.76 4.40
C ILE A 90 1.41 4.82 4.90
N LEU A 91 2.34 5.26 4.04
CA LEU A 91 3.34 6.27 4.38
C LEU A 91 2.69 7.63 4.67
N GLU A 92 1.79 8.08 3.80
CA GLU A 92 1.05 9.33 3.98
C GLU A 92 0.25 9.32 5.29
N ARG A 93 -0.50 8.24 5.56
CA ARG A 93 -1.27 8.14 6.80
C ARG A 93 -0.37 8.12 8.04
N SER A 94 0.76 7.42 7.97
CA SER A 94 1.74 7.38 9.07
C SER A 94 2.34 8.75 9.35
N LEU A 95 2.64 9.54 8.30
CA LEU A 95 3.13 10.90 8.41
C LEU A 95 2.08 11.86 8.97
N LYS A 96 0.83 11.77 8.50
CA LYS A 96 -0.28 12.56 9.05
C LYS A 96 -0.49 12.28 10.55
N LEU A 97 -0.50 11.01 10.94
CA LEU A 97 -0.56 10.62 12.36
C LEU A 97 0.61 11.20 13.16
N LEU A 98 1.82 11.15 12.62
CA LEU A 98 3.00 11.73 13.26
C LEU A 98 2.86 13.25 13.45
N PHE A 99 2.33 13.96 12.47
CA PHE A 99 2.19 15.41 12.51
C PHE A 99 1.04 15.89 13.41
N GLU A 100 -0.07 15.14 13.45
CA GLU A 100 -1.27 15.47 14.22
C GLU A 100 -1.13 15.07 15.69
N THR A 101 -0.77 13.80 15.95
CA THR A 101 -0.83 13.21 17.29
C THR A 101 0.53 13.20 17.99
N ARG A 102 1.63 13.14 17.22
CA ARG A 102 3.01 12.94 17.72
C ARG A 102 3.17 11.68 18.58
N ASP A 103 2.24 10.73 18.52
CA ASP A 103 2.28 9.49 19.26
C ASP A 103 2.76 8.34 18.37
N ILE A 104 3.93 7.79 18.73
CA ILE A 104 4.57 6.68 18.03
C ILE A 104 3.78 5.39 18.20
N SER A 105 3.08 5.21 19.33
CA SER A 105 2.32 4.01 19.66
C SER A 105 1.16 3.80 18.70
N LEU A 106 0.44 4.87 18.38
CA LEU A 106 -0.65 4.86 17.40
C LEU A 106 -0.14 4.51 16.00
N ILE A 107 1.02 5.05 15.61
CA ILE A 107 1.64 4.76 14.32
C ILE A 107 2.06 3.29 14.26
N LYS A 108 2.71 2.76 15.31
CA LYS A 108 3.10 1.36 15.42
C LYS A 108 1.90 0.44 15.26
N GLN A 109 0.82 0.69 16.00
CA GLN A 109 -0.41 -0.10 15.90
C GLN A 109 -1.03 -0.04 14.50
N TYR A 110 -1.02 1.13 13.86
CA TYR A 110 -1.50 1.30 12.49
C TYR A 110 -0.67 0.46 11.50
N VAL A 111 0.66 0.59 11.51
CA VAL A 111 1.56 -0.14 10.61
C VAL A 111 1.45 -1.64 10.82
N GLN A 112 1.40 -2.10 12.08
CA GLN A 112 1.20 -3.51 12.43
C GLN A 112 -0.13 -4.06 11.88
N ARG A 113 -1.22 -3.30 12.02
CA ARG A 113 -2.53 -3.66 11.45
C ARG A 113 -2.49 -3.79 9.93
N GLN A 114 -1.80 -2.87 9.23
CA GLN A 114 -1.65 -2.96 7.77
C GLN A 114 -0.81 -4.17 7.34
N CYS A 115 0.25 -4.48 8.08
CA CYS A 115 1.06 -5.68 7.84
C CYS A 115 0.22 -6.96 8.02
N MET A 116 -0.54 -7.06 9.12
CA MET A 116 -1.43 -8.20 9.38
C MET A 116 -2.51 -8.36 8.31
N LYS A 117 -3.15 -7.26 7.88
CA LYS A 117 -4.15 -7.28 6.80
C LYS A 117 -3.59 -7.90 5.51
N LEU A 118 -2.32 -7.64 5.20
CA LEU A 118 -1.64 -8.19 4.03
C LEU A 118 -1.25 -9.66 4.20
N VAL A 119 -0.72 -10.04 5.37
CA VAL A 119 -0.40 -11.45 5.70
C VAL A 119 -1.65 -12.33 5.67
N GLU A 120 -2.77 -11.83 6.19
CA GLU A 120 -4.06 -12.52 6.19
C GLU A 120 -4.69 -12.63 4.80
N GLY A 121 -4.15 -11.95 3.78
CA GLY A 121 -4.72 -11.93 2.42
C GLY A 121 -6.01 -11.12 2.29
N LYS A 122 -6.35 -10.29 3.29
CA LYS A 122 -7.54 -9.40 3.28
C LYS A 122 -7.29 -8.06 2.58
N ALA A 123 -6.10 -7.88 2.00
CA ALA A 123 -5.71 -6.64 1.36
C ALA A 123 -6.14 -6.63 -0.11
N SER A 124 -6.63 -5.49 -0.61
CA SER A 124 -7.08 -5.37 -2.01
C SER A 124 -5.90 -5.46 -2.96
N ILE A 125 -5.98 -6.32 -3.98
CA ILE A 125 -4.93 -6.50 -4.98
C ILE A 125 -4.58 -5.18 -5.68
N GLN A 126 -5.58 -4.31 -5.90
CA GLN A 126 -5.42 -3.02 -6.58
C GLN A 126 -4.35 -2.13 -5.92
N ASP A 127 -4.24 -2.17 -4.60
CA ASP A 127 -3.26 -1.37 -3.86
C ASP A 127 -1.82 -1.91 -3.99
N PHE A 128 -1.65 -3.13 -4.50
CA PHE A 128 -0.36 -3.81 -4.65
C PHE A 128 0.11 -3.94 -6.10
N ILE A 129 -0.62 -3.35 -7.04
CA ILE A 129 -0.24 -3.32 -8.45
C ILE A 129 0.91 -2.33 -8.65
N PHE A 130 2.02 -2.81 -9.17
CA PHE A 130 3.09 -1.97 -9.73
C PHE A 130 2.78 -1.65 -11.18
N ALA A 131 3.30 -0.53 -11.69
CA ALA A 131 3.19 -0.18 -13.09
C ALA A 131 4.55 0.31 -13.62
N LYS A 132 5.18 -0.45 -14.52
CA LYS A 132 6.48 -0.09 -15.10
C LYS A 132 6.34 0.22 -16.58
N GLU A 133 6.97 1.31 -16.99
CA GLU A 133 7.01 1.74 -18.39
C GLU A 133 7.73 0.71 -19.27
N TYR A 134 7.07 0.38 -20.38
CA TYR A 134 7.61 -0.43 -21.45
C TYR A 134 8.31 0.45 -22.49
N ARG A 135 9.58 0.16 -22.78
CA ARG A 135 10.42 0.96 -23.69
C ARG A 135 10.51 0.39 -25.11
N GLY A 136 9.82 -0.73 -25.37
CA GLY A 136 9.89 -1.47 -26.63
C GLY A 136 10.95 -2.56 -26.62
N SER A 137 10.65 -3.70 -27.25
CA SER A 137 11.46 -4.93 -27.23
C SER A 137 12.93 -4.67 -27.61
N PHE A 138 13.17 -3.85 -28.64
CA PHE A 138 14.50 -3.57 -29.18
C PHE A 138 15.32 -2.55 -28.36
N SER A 139 14.68 -1.79 -27.48
CA SER A 139 15.36 -0.77 -26.66
C SER A 139 16.15 -1.36 -25.48
N TYR A 140 15.84 -2.60 -25.11
CA TYR A 140 16.43 -3.24 -23.95
C TYR A 140 17.70 -3.99 -24.34
N ARG A 141 18.69 -3.98 -23.44
CA ARG A 141 19.91 -4.78 -23.60
C ARG A 141 19.57 -6.29 -23.60
N PRO A 142 20.31 -7.11 -24.35
CA PRO A 142 20.18 -8.57 -24.25
C PRO A 142 20.33 -9.02 -22.79
N GLY A 143 19.40 -9.86 -22.30
CA GLY A 143 19.37 -10.32 -20.91
C GLY A 143 18.80 -9.33 -19.89
N ALA A 144 18.25 -8.17 -20.31
CA ALA A 144 17.61 -7.25 -19.39
C ALA A 144 16.43 -7.89 -18.63
N CYS A 145 16.51 -7.86 -17.29
CA CYS A 145 15.48 -8.37 -16.39
C CYS A 145 14.54 -7.25 -15.95
N VAL A 146 13.74 -6.73 -16.88
CA VAL A 146 12.75 -5.68 -16.61
C VAL A 146 11.36 -6.30 -16.51
N PRO A 147 10.58 -6.05 -15.44
CA PRO A 147 9.23 -6.60 -15.26
C PRO A 147 8.30 -6.44 -16.47
N ALA A 148 8.25 -5.23 -17.04
CA ALA A 148 7.42 -4.93 -18.21
C ALA A 148 7.83 -5.79 -19.41
N LEU A 149 9.13 -5.90 -19.68
CA LEU A 149 9.65 -6.71 -20.80
C LEU A 149 9.37 -8.20 -20.60
N GLU A 150 9.56 -8.72 -19.39
CA GLU A 150 9.32 -10.13 -19.09
C GLU A 150 7.84 -10.50 -19.25
N LEU A 151 6.93 -9.65 -18.78
CA LEU A 151 5.51 -9.84 -18.99
C LEU A 151 5.14 -9.76 -20.48
N THR A 152 5.67 -8.78 -21.21
CA THR A 152 5.45 -8.66 -22.65
C THR A 152 5.90 -9.93 -23.38
N ARG A 153 7.09 -10.46 -23.07
CA ARG A 153 7.56 -11.72 -23.66
C ARG A 153 6.58 -12.87 -23.42
N LYS A 154 6.09 -13.02 -22.19
CA LYS A 154 5.07 -14.03 -21.88
C LYS A 154 3.78 -13.80 -22.67
N MET A 155 3.29 -12.56 -22.74
CA MET A 155 2.07 -12.21 -23.48
C MET A 155 2.20 -12.55 -24.97
N LEU A 156 3.35 -12.23 -25.58
CA LEU A 156 3.65 -12.53 -26.99
C LEU A 156 3.66 -14.03 -27.32
N THR A 157 3.95 -14.90 -26.35
CA THR A 157 3.85 -16.36 -26.57
C THR A 157 2.42 -16.84 -26.76
N TYR A 158 1.45 -16.15 -26.15
CA TYR A 158 0.03 -16.47 -26.26
C TYR A 158 -0.64 -15.71 -27.41
N ASP A 159 -0.35 -14.41 -27.54
CA ASP A 159 -0.90 -13.55 -28.58
C ASP A 159 0.15 -12.54 -29.06
N ARG A 160 0.51 -12.60 -30.35
CA ARG A 160 1.47 -11.69 -30.97
C ARG A 160 0.99 -10.24 -31.02
N ARG A 161 -0.32 -9.98 -30.96
CA ARG A 161 -0.89 -8.63 -30.99
C ARG A 161 -0.98 -7.97 -29.62
N SER A 162 -0.62 -8.70 -28.57
CA SER A 162 -0.70 -8.22 -27.19
C SER A 162 0.50 -7.37 -26.74
N GLU A 163 1.42 -7.01 -27.65
CA GLU A 163 2.58 -6.17 -27.31
C GLU A 163 2.11 -4.78 -26.82
N PRO A 164 2.54 -4.34 -25.62
CA PRO A 164 2.27 -2.98 -25.14
C PRO A 164 2.95 -1.93 -26.01
N ARG A 165 2.39 -0.72 -26.04
CA ARG A 165 3.02 0.40 -26.76
C ARG A 165 4.24 0.93 -26.01
N VAL A 166 5.17 1.52 -26.74
CA VAL A 166 6.31 2.23 -26.12
C VAL A 166 5.79 3.40 -25.28
N GLY A 167 6.24 3.49 -24.03
CA GLY A 167 5.77 4.44 -23.03
C GLY A 167 4.57 3.95 -22.21
N GLU A 168 3.94 2.83 -22.57
CA GLU A 168 2.83 2.26 -21.83
C GLU A 168 3.31 1.69 -20.48
N ARG A 169 2.54 1.91 -19.41
CA ARG A 169 2.87 1.37 -18.09
C ARG A 169 2.19 0.02 -17.91
N VAL A 170 2.99 -1.05 -17.97
CA VAL A 170 2.53 -2.43 -17.82
C VAL A 170 2.29 -2.73 -16.34
N PRO A 171 1.04 -3.09 -15.94
CA PRO A 171 0.71 -3.41 -14.56
C PRO A 171 1.14 -4.82 -14.18
N TYR A 172 1.66 -5.01 -12.97
CA TYR A 172 2.09 -6.31 -12.48
C TYR A 172 2.05 -6.44 -10.96
N VAL A 173 1.99 -7.67 -10.49
CA VAL A 173 2.05 -8.02 -9.06
C VAL A 173 3.08 -9.11 -8.83
N ILE A 174 3.55 -9.22 -7.59
CA ILE A 174 4.55 -10.22 -7.18
C ILE A 174 3.86 -11.24 -6.28
N ILE A 175 3.88 -12.50 -6.73
CA ILE A 175 3.25 -13.62 -6.03
C ILE A 175 4.26 -14.40 -5.20
N TYR A 176 3.75 -15.24 -4.29
CA TYR A 176 4.56 -16.27 -3.67
C TYR A 176 5.07 -17.28 -4.71
N GLY A 177 6.27 -17.79 -4.47
CA GLY A 177 6.83 -18.91 -5.23
C GLY A 177 7.84 -19.64 -4.37
N THR A 178 8.51 -20.64 -4.95
CA THR A 178 9.50 -21.43 -4.24
C THR A 178 10.66 -20.54 -3.78
N PRO A 179 11.16 -20.73 -2.54
CA PRO A 179 12.28 -19.95 -2.04
C PRO A 179 13.51 -20.13 -2.94
N GLY A 180 14.26 -19.05 -3.16
CA GLY A 180 15.44 -19.05 -4.02
C GLY A 180 15.19 -18.70 -5.49
N LEU A 181 13.93 -18.63 -5.94
CA LEU A 181 13.64 -18.14 -7.30
C LEU A 181 13.91 -16.64 -7.44
N PRO A 182 14.41 -16.18 -8.60
CA PRO A 182 14.59 -14.77 -8.87
C PRO A 182 13.24 -14.06 -8.95
N LEU A 183 13.17 -12.85 -8.40
CA LEU A 183 11.94 -12.06 -8.31
C LEU A 183 11.22 -11.90 -9.65
N ILE A 184 11.99 -11.78 -10.75
CA ILE A 184 11.47 -11.61 -12.12
C ILE A 184 10.54 -12.75 -12.55
N GLN A 185 10.77 -13.98 -12.05
CA GLN A 185 9.94 -15.14 -12.37
C GLN A 185 8.63 -15.17 -11.57
N LEU A 186 8.59 -14.50 -10.41
CA LEU A 186 7.44 -14.39 -9.52
C LEU A 186 6.44 -13.30 -9.95
N ILE A 187 6.70 -12.63 -11.06
CA ILE A 187 5.85 -11.57 -11.58
C ILE A 187 4.69 -12.17 -12.37
N ARG A 188 3.49 -11.67 -12.09
CA ARG A 188 2.24 -12.05 -12.77
C ARG A 188 1.41 -10.82 -13.12
N ARG A 189 0.52 -10.97 -14.10
CA ARG A 189 -0.47 -9.93 -14.41
C ARG A 189 -1.57 -9.94 -13.36
N PRO A 190 -2.17 -8.78 -13.02
CA PRO A 190 -3.29 -8.73 -12.08
C PRO A 190 -4.46 -9.64 -12.51
N SER A 191 -4.74 -9.73 -13.82
CA SER A 191 -5.79 -10.61 -14.36
C SER A 191 -5.55 -12.09 -14.10
N GLU A 192 -4.29 -12.55 -14.19
CA GLU A 192 -3.92 -13.95 -13.92
C GLU A 192 -4.15 -14.31 -12.45
N VAL A 193 -3.82 -13.38 -11.54
CA VAL A 193 -4.01 -13.58 -10.10
C VAL A 193 -5.49 -13.54 -9.71
N LEU A 194 -6.33 -12.79 -10.44
CA LEU A 194 -7.78 -12.78 -10.22
C LEU A 194 -8.47 -14.04 -10.74
N GLN A 195 -7.91 -14.68 -11.78
CA GLN A 195 -8.46 -15.91 -12.37
C GLN A 195 -8.06 -17.17 -11.60
N ASP A 196 -6.85 -17.19 -11.02
CA ASP A 196 -6.32 -18.35 -10.30
C ASP A 196 -6.29 -18.12 -8.77
N PRO A 197 -7.18 -18.78 -8.00
CA PRO A 197 -7.23 -18.61 -6.54
C PRO A 197 -6.02 -19.19 -5.80
N THR A 198 -5.18 -20.00 -6.47
CA THR A 198 -3.95 -20.54 -5.88
C THR A 198 -2.83 -19.50 -5.80
N LEU A 199 -2.90 -18.46 -6.63
CA LEU A 199 -1.90 -17.41 -6.68
C LEU A 199 -2.17 -16.36 -5.61
N ARG A 200 -1.21 -16.21 -4.68
CA ARG A 200 -1.29 -15.25 -3.58
C ARG A 200 -0.18 -14.22 -3.67
N LEU A 201 -0.49 -12.98 -3.33
CA LEU A 201 0.49 -11.89 -3.22
C LEU A 201 1.56 -12.24 -2.20
N ASN A 202 2.83 -11.98 -2.52
CA ASN A 202 3.94 -12.22 -1.61
C ASN A 202 3.98 -11.16 -0.49
N ALA A 203 3.20 -11.35 0.57
CA ALA A 203 3.10 -10.41 1.68
C ALA A 203 4.48 -10.09 2.28
N THR A 204 5.34 -11.09 2.42
CA THR A 204 6.69 -10.91 2.97
C THR A 204 7.54 -9.95 2.12
N TYR A 205 7.50 -10.10 0.80
CA TYR A 205 8.20 -9.20 -0.12
C TYR A 205 7.66 -7.77 0.00
N TYR A 206 6.33 -7.58 -0.07
CA TYR A 206 5.74 -6.25 -0.01
C TYR A 206 6.00 -5.56 1.34
N ILE A 207 5.92 -6.29 2.46
CA ILE A 207 6.19 -5.71 3.78
C ILE A 207 7.68 -5.32 3.88
N THR A 208 8.58 -6.29 3.69
CA THR A 208 10.01 -6.09 4.00
C THR A 208 10.75 -5.25 2.96
N LYS A 209 10.35 -5.32 1.69
CA LYS A 209 11.06 -4.64 0.59
C LYS A 209 10.36 -3.38 0.09
N GLN A 210 9.07 -3.19 0.37
CA GLN A 210 8.30 -2.05 -0.16
C GLN A 210 7.75 -1.13 0.92
N ILE A 211 7.05 -1.65 1.92
CA ILE A 211 6.36 -0.84 2.94
C ILE A 211 7.31 -0.36 4.04
N LEU A 212 8.10 -1.26 4.62
CA LEU A 212 8.98 -0.94 5.74
C LEU A 212 10.14 0.00 5.35
N PRO A 213 10.82 -0.12 4.20
CA PRO A 213 11.97 0.73 3.91
C PRO A 213 11.67 2.24 3.82
N PRO A 214 10.56 2.71 3.24
CA PRO A 214 10.16 4.13 3.32
C PRO A 214 9.85 4.62 4.72
N LEU A 215 9.13 3.83 5.52
CA LEU A 215 8.85 4.16 6.91
C LEU A 215 10.16 4.23 7.71
N ALA A 216 11.01 3.22 7.58
CA ALA A 216 12.28 3.13 8.29
C ALA A 216 13.16 4.35 8.03
N ARG A 217 13.29 4.84 6.79
CA ARG A 217 14.12 6.01 6.51
C ARG A 217 13.58 7.33 7.11
N ILE A 218 12.29 7.41 7.40
CA ILE A 218 11.69 8.59 8.05
C ILE A 218 11.82 8.47 9.56
N PHE A 219 11.43 7.33 10.12
CA PHE A 219 11.46 7.07 11.56
C PHE A 219 12.87 6.86 12.11
N SER A 220 13.85 6.49 11.28
CA SER A 220 15.26 6.45 11.66
C SER A 220 15.79 7.82 12.04
N LEU A 221 15.24 8.91 11.47
CA LEU A 221 15.58 10.27 11.88
C LEU A 221 15.19 10.51 13.34
N ILE A 222 14.16 9.80 13.82
CA ILE A 222 13.64 9.86 15.19
C ILE A 222 14.31 8.82 16.11
N GLY A 223 15.22 8.00 15.58
CA GLY A 223 15.89 6.92 16.33
C GLY A 223 15.01 5.67 16.55
N ILE A 224 13.96 5.49 15.74
CA ILE A 224 13.02 4.37 15.86
C ILE A 224 13.33 3.32 14.80
N ASP A 225 13.44 2.05 15.21
CA ASP A 225 13.53 0.92 14.27
C ASP A 225 12.15 0.35 13.93
N VAL A 226 11.71 0.58 12.69
CA VAL A 226 10.41 0.12 12.18
C VAL A 226 10.40 -1.38 11.88
N PHE A 227 11.57 -1.99 11.61
CA PHE A 227 11.63 -3.43 11.32
C PHE A 227 11.30 -4.26 12.56
N SER A 228 11.73 -3.81 13.75
CA SER A 228 11.33 -4.42 15.03
C SER A 228 9.81 -4.59 15.16
N TRP A 229 9.01 -3.59 14.73
CA TRP A 229 7.54 -3.64 14.84
C TRP A 229 6.93 -4.80 14.06
N TYR A 230 7.55 -5.20 12.94
CA TYR A 230 7.12 -6.35 12.16
C TYR A 230 7.60 -7.67 12.79
N HIS A 231 8.78 -7.68 13.40
CA HIS A 231 9.30 -8.88 14.07
C HIS A 231 8.56 -9.24 15.35
N GLU A 232 7.97 -8.26 16.03
CA GLU A 232 7.10 -8.46 17.20
C GLU A 232 5.76 -9.11 16.84
N LEU A 233 5.33 -9.06 15.57
CA LEU A 233 4.05 -9.65 15.18
C LEU A 233 4.11 -11.19 15.26
N PRO A 234 3.03 -11.83 15.76
CA PRO A 234 2.94 -13.28 15.72
C PRO A 234 3.03 -13.74 14.28
N ARG A 235 3.98 -14.63 13.98
CA ARG A 235 4.14 -15.23 12.64
C ARG A 235 3.06 -16.29 12.42
N ILE A 236 1.81 -15.85 12.28
CA ILE A 236 0.69 -16.73 11.98
C ILE A 236 0.82 -17.14 10.51
N GLN A 237 1.48 -18.27 10.26
CA GLN A 237 1.37 -18.95 8.98
C GLN A 237 0.02 -19.68 8.97
N LYS A 238 -1.06 -19.00 8.59
CA LYS A 238 -2.31 -19.70 8.29
C LYS A 238 -2.04 -20.60 7.07
N ALA A 239 -1.93 -21.91 7.30
CA ALA A 239 -1.98 -22.90 6.24
C ALA A 239 -3.35 -22.73 5.59
N THR A 240 -3.40 -22.05 4.44
CA THR A 240 -4.65 -21.88 3.72
C THR A 240 -5.06 -23.22 3.14
N SER A 241 -6.12 -23.80 3.71
CA SER A 241 -6.90 -24.83 3.06
C SER A 241 -7.49 -24.21 1.79
N SER A 242 -7.01 -24.62 0.62
CA SER A 242 -7.64 -24.31 -0.66
C SER A 242 -9.10 -24.74 -0.57
N SER A 243 -10.04 -23.80 -0.73
CA SER A 243 -11.44 -24.15 -0.91
C SER A 243 -11.57 -25.08 -2.10
N ARG A 244 -12.18 -26.24 -1.89
CA ARG A 244 -12.42 -27.29 -2.89
C ARG A 244 -13.01 -26.67 -4.16
N SER A 245 -12.30 -26.78 -5.29
CA SER A 245 -12.95 -27.07 -6.57
C SER A 245 -12.68 -28.54 -6.86
N GLU A 246 -13.74 -29.35 -6.85
CA GLU A 246 -13.69 -30.70 -7.39
C GLU A 246 -13.57 -30.58 -8.91
N LEU A 247 -12.34 -30.50 -9.40
CA LEU A 247 -12.04 -30.79 -10.80
C LEU A 247 -10.88 -31.78 -10.80
N GLU A 248 -11.22 -32.97 -11.26
CA GLU A 248 -10.39 -34.17 -11.28
C GLU A 248 -9.01 -33.93 -11.93
N GLY A 249 -7.98 -34.48 -11.29
CA GLY A 249 -6.84 -34.99 -12.04
C GLY A 249 -5.68 -34.03 -12.32
N ARG A 250 -5.23 -33.19 -11.37
CA ARG A 250 -3.84 -32.68 -11.38
C ARG A 250 -3.17 -32.71 -10.01
N LYS A 251 -1.99 -33.34 -9.99
CA LYS A 251 -1.09 -33.68 -8.87
C LYS A 251 -0.96 -32.55 -7.84
N GLY A 252 -1.49 -32.76 -6.64
CA GLY A 252 -1.53 -31.77 -5.56
C GLY A 252 -0.41 -31.93 -4.52
N THR A 253 0.07 -30.79 -4.03
CA THR A 253 1.04 -30.62 -2.94
C THR A 253 0.62 -31.33 -1.65
N ILE A 254 1.59 -31.68 -0.78
CA ILE A 254 1.41 -32.34 0.54
C ILE A 254 0.25 -31.78 1.38
N SER A 255 -0.08 -30.49 1.21
CA SER A 255 -1.23 -29.82 1.85
C SER A 255 -2.60 -30.46 1.60
N GLN A 256 -2.76 -31.26 0.53
CA GLN A 256 -4.02 -31.96 0.24
C GLN A 256 -4.34 -33.06 1.28
N TYR A 257 -3.32 -33.59 1.96
CA TYR A 257 -3.46 -34.66 2.96
C TYR A 257 -3.62 -34.14 4.40
N PHE A 258 -3.43 -32.84 4.63
CA PHE A 258 -3.59 -32.18 5.94
C PHE A 258 -4.75 -31.19 5.90
N THR A 259 -5.99 -31.70 5.89
CA THR A 259 -7.18 -30.83 5.96
C THR A 259 -7.40 -30.34 7.39
N THR A 260 -6.58 -29.38 7.83
CA THR A 260 -6.86 -28.61 9.05
C THR A 260 -7.71 -27.40 8.67
N LEU A 261 -8.99 -27.45 9.03
CA LEU A 261 -9.89 -26.30 8.97
C LEU A 261 -9.76 -25.48 10.26
N HIS A 262 -10.25 -24.24 10.23
CA HIS A 262 -10.42 -23.43 11.44
C HIS A 262 -11.92 -23.25 11.67
N CYS A 263 -12.35 -23.33 12.92
CA CYS A 263 -13.73 -23.13 13.29
C CYS A 263 -14.13 -21.67 13.03
N PRO A 264 -15.21 -21.37 12.28
CA PRO A 264 -15.58 -19.99 11.94
C PRO A 264 -15.96 -19.14 13.15
N VAL A 265 -16.36 -19.76 14.27
CA VAL A 265 -16.80 -19.06 15.49
C VAL A 265 -15.65 -18.77 16.47
N CYS A 266 -14.68 -19.67 16.63
CA CYS A 266 -13.61 -19.53 17.64
C CYS A 266 -12.19 -19.58 17.07
N ASP A 267 -12.01 -19.76 15.75
CA ASP A 267 -10.73 -19.91 15.04
C ASP A 267 -9.86 -21.09 15.53
N ASP A 268 -10.40 -22.00 16.37
CA ASP A 268 -9.70 -23.22 16.79
C ASP A 268 -9.52 -24.17 15.59
N LEU A 269 -8.41 -24.92 15.58
CA LEU A 269 -8.13 -25.94 14.57
C LEU A 269 -9.11 -27.12 14.67
N THR A 270 -9.67 -27.52 13.54
CA THR A 270 -10.67 -28.57 13.45
C THR A 270 -10.49 -29.39 12.18
N GLN A 271 -10.89 -30.67 12.24
CA GLN A 271 -11.05 -31.50 11.04
C GLN A 271 -12.49 -31.45 10.50
N HIS A 272 -13.41 -30.96 11.33
CA HIS A 272 -14.82 -30.77 11.01
C HIS A 272 -15.09 -29.26 10.84
N GLY A 273 -16.02 -28.85 9.99
CA GLY A 273 -16.26 -27.41 9.72
C GLY A 273 -16.50 -26.54 10.97
N ILE A 274 -16.97 -27.13 12.09
CA ILE A 274 -17.15 -26.48 13.40
C ILE A 274 -16.46 -27.34 14.47
N CYS A 275 -15.81 -26.72 15.46
CA CYS A 275 -15.13 -27.44 16.55
C CYS A 275 -16.13 -28.13 17.49
N SER A 276 -15.68 -29.14 18.23
CA SER A 276 -16.53 -29.86 19.19
C SER A 276 -17.13 -28.94 20.26
N LYS A 277 -16.39 -27.91 20.71
CA LYS A 277 -16.86 -26.90 21.69
C LYS A 277 -17.97 -26.01 21.13
N CYS A 278 -17.84 -25.54 19.89
CA CYS A 278 -18.88 -24.75 19.26
C CYS A 278 -20.11 -25.61 18.92
N ARG A 279 -19.91 -26.88 18.59
CA ARG A 279 -21.00 -27.83 18.32
C ARG A 279 -21.87 -28.11 19.55
N SER A 280 -21.36 -27.97 20.77
CA SER A 280 -22.18 -28.09 21.99
C SER A 280 -23.14 -26.92 22.22
N GLN A 281 -22.99 -25.80 21.49
CA GLN A 281 -23.87 -24.62 21.59
C GLN A 281 -24.44 -24.23 20.21
N PRO A 282 -25.33 -25.04 19.62
CA PRO A 282 -25.78 -24.84 18.25
C PRO A 282 -26.56 -23.54 18.04
N GLN A 283 -27.35 -23.10 19.04
CA GLN A 283 -28.12 -21.85 18.96
C GLN A 283 -27.20 -20.62 18.89
N HIS A 284 -26.16 -20.57 19.73
CA HIS A 284 -25.20 -19.47 19.75
C HIS A 284 -24.40 -19.40 18.44
N VAL A 285 -23.92 -20.55 17.95
CA VAL A 285 -23.21 -20.65 16.66
C VAL A 285 -24.10 -20.20 15.50
N ALA A 286 -25.36 -20.63 15.48
CA ALA A 286 -26.30 -20.24 14.42
C ALA A 286 -26.52 -18.73 14.38
N VAL A 287 -26.62 -18.05 15.52
CA VAL A 287 -26.77 -16.58 15.57
C VAL A 287 -25.54 -15.88 14.99
N ILE A 288 -24.33 -16.28 15.43
CA ILE A 288 -23.07 -15.69 14.95
C ILE A 288 -22.91 -15.87 13.44
N LEU A 289 -23.07 -17.10 12.95
CA LEU A 289 -22.91 -17.40 11.53
C LEU A 289 -23.95 -16.68 10.67
N ASN A 290 -25.22 -16.64 11.11
CA ASN A 290 -26.26 -15.90 10.39
C ASN A 290 -25.99 -14.39 10.37
N GLN A 291 -25.41 -13.83 11.43
CA GLN A 291 -25.01 -12.43 11.44
C GLN A 291 -23.88 -12.17 10.44
N GLU A 292 -22.84 -13.00 10.42
CA GLU A 292 -21.75 -12.88 9.45
C GLU A 292 -22.23 -13.03 8.00
N ILE A 293 -23.11 -14.00 7.74
CA ILE A 293 -23.74 -14.19 6.41
C ILE A 293 -24.48 -12.92 5.99
N ARG A 294 -25.34 -12.37 6.85
CA ARG A 294 -26.08 -11.13 6.56
C ARG A 294 -25.16 -9.94 6.30
N GLU A 295 -24.04 -9.83 7.02
CA GLU A 295 -23.06 -8.78 6.78
C GLU A 295 -22.35 -8.93 5.44
N LEU A 296 -22.02 -10.16 5.04
CA LEU A 296 -21.41 -10.46 3.74
C LEU A 296 -22.40 -10.20 2.59
N GLU A 297 -23.65 -10.63 2.73
CA GLU A 297 -24.72 -10.37 1.76
C GLU A 297 -24.95 -8.87 1.56
N ARG A 298 -25.06 -8.09 2.64
CA ARG A 298 -25.19 -6.62 2.55
C ARG A 298 -24.01 -5.98 1.83
N LYS A 299 -22.78 -6.42 2.11
CA LYS A 299 -21.58 -5.92 1.41
C LYS A 299 -21.63 -6.27 -0.08
N GLN A 300 -22.05 -7.49 -0.42
CA GLN A 300 -22.20 -7.92 -1.81
C GLN A 300 -23.27 -7.09 -2.53
N GLU A 301 -24.44 -6.87 -1.93
CA GLU A 301 -25.50 -6.03 -2.49
C GLU A 301 -25.01 -4.59 -2.73
N GLN A 302 -24.28 -4.00 -1.78
CA GLN A 302 -23.69 -2.68 -1.94
C GLN A 302 -22.71 -2.63 -3.11
N LEU A 303 -21.86 -3.66 -3.26
CA LEU A 303 -20.92 -3.73 -4.38
C LEU A 303 -21.63 -3.87 -5.74
N VAL A 304 -22.68 -4.69 -5.82
CA VAL A 304 -23.49 -4.85 -7.04
C VAL A 304 -24.20 -3.55 -7.39
N LYS A 305 -24.72 -2.81 -6.40
CA LYS A 305 -25.36 -1.49 -6.60
C LYS A 305 -24.40 -0.39 -7.06
N VAL A 306 -23.10 -0.53 -6.81
CA VAL A 306 -22.06 0.42 -7.27
C VAL A 306 -21.56 0.09 -8.69
N GLN A 307 -21.75 -1.15 -9.17
CA GLN A 307 -21.39 -1.55 -10.54
C GLN A 307 -22.27 -1.05 -11.71
N PRO A 308 -23.52 -0.54 -11.57
CA PRO A 308 -24.42 -0.34 -12.71
C PRO A 308 -24.08 0.87 -13.60
N HIS A 309 -23.03 1.65 -13.32
CA HIS A 309 -22.62 2.78 -14.17
C HIS A 309 -21.37 2.52 -15.03
N SER A 310 -20.80 1.31 -15.01
CA SER A 310 -19.60 0.98 -15.78
C SER A 310 -19.83 0.05 -16.97
N VAL A 311 -21.09 -0.34 -17.23
CA VAL A 311 -21.46 -1.30 -18.29
C VAL A 311 -22.50 -0.70 -19.25
N ASP A 312 -22.34 0.58 -19.63
CA ASP A 312 -23.13 1.21 -20.71
C ASP A 312 -22.25 1.63 -21.91
N LEU A 313 -21.18 0.87 -22.19
CA LEU A 313 -20.36 1.04 -23.39
C LEU A 313 -20.60 -0.03 -24.47
N ASN A 314 -21.54 -0.95 -24.26
CA ASN A 314 -21.92 -1.96 -25.26
C ASN A 314 -23.15 -1.57 -26.11
N SER A 315 -23.58 -0.30 -26.06
CA SER A 315 -24.66 0.23 -26.90
C SER A 315 -24.19 0.87 -28.21
N LEU A 316 -22.89 0.81 -28.54
CA LEU A 316 -22.38 1.23 -29.85
C LEU A 316 -22.23 0.03 -30.79
N THR A 317 -23.37 -0.59 -31.06
CA THR A 317 -23.54 -1.54 -32.15
C THR A 317 -23.97 -0.76 -33.39
N LEU A 318 -23.06 -0.65 -34.36
CA LEU A 318 -23.33 -0.53 -35.80
C LEU A 318 -24.08 0.74 -36.29
N ILE A 319 -23.31 1.77 -36.65
CA ILE A 319 -23.67 2.65 -37.78
C ILE A 319 -22.55 2.55 -38.82
N PHE A 320 -22.67 1.57 -39.70
CA PHE A 320 -22.09 1.63 -41.05
C PHE A 320 -23.23 2.06 -41.98
N PRO A 321 -23.19 3.24 -42.63
CA PRO A 321 -23.98 3.46 -43.82
C PRO A 321 -23.16 2.96 -45.01
N GLY A 322 -23.56 1.82 -45.56
CA GLY A 322 -23.26 1.50 -46.94
C GLY A 322 -24.21 2.27 -47.85
N ARG A 323 -23.69 3.26 -48.57
CA ARG A 323 -23.97 3.56 -49.98
C ARG A 323 -23.00 4.59 -50.50
#